data_AF-A0A535A9P0-F1
#
_entry.id   AF-A0A535A9P0-F1
#
_cell.length_a   1.000
_cell.length_b   1.000
_cell.length_c   1.000
_cell.angle_alpha   90.00
_cell.angle_beta   90.00
_cell.angle_gamma   90.00
#
_symmetry.space_group_name_H-M   'P 1'
#
loop_
_entity.id
_entity.type
_entity.pdbx_description
1 polymer ?
#
loop_
_entity_poly.entity_id
_entity_poly.type
_entity_poly.pdbx_seq_one_letter_code
_entity_poly.pdbx_strand_id
1 'polypeptide(L)'
;MSSARRAAAPLAAGLVVAAYAAALRPYGIFDYVDEGLLLVQALRAARGQVPYVDFHTGYGPLYFRLQAWLLAAGGWDAIRWALVAVQGAA
;
A
#
# COMPACT_ATOMS: atom_id res chain seq x y z
N MET A 1 6.99 29.05 11.87
CA MET A 1 7.17 28.52 10.50
C MET A 1 5.86 27.85 10.08
N SER A 2 5.17 28.42 9.09
CA SER A 2 3.75 28.18 8.77
C SER A 2 3.41 26.72 8.42
N SER A 3 2.30 26.22 8.98
CA SER A 3 1.72 24.88 8.75
C SER A 3 1.65 24.47 7.27
N ALA A 4 1.47 25.46 6.38
CA ALA A 4 1.44 25.26 4.93
C ALA A 4 2.72 24.65 4.35
N ARG A 5 3.92 24.99 4.87
CA ARG A 5 5.17 24.36 4.42
C ARG A 5 5.32 22.92 4.92
N ARG A 6 4.72 22.58 6.07
CA ARG A 6 4.74 21.20 6.59
C ARG A 6 3.85 20.27 5.78
N ALA A 7 2.76 20.78 5.20
CA ALA A 7 1.88 20.00 4.33
C ALA A 7 2.38 19.89 2.87
N ALA A 8 3.25 20.81 2.42
CA ALA A 8 3.76 20.81 1.05
C ALA A 8 4.65 19.59 0.74
N ALA A 9 5.48 19.16 1.70
CA ALA A 9 6.38 18.01 1.51
C ALA A 9 5.62 16.67 1.30
N PRO A 10 4.66 16.28 2.15
CA PRO A 10 3.89 15.05 1.93
C PRO A 10 3.02 15.12 0.67
N LEU A 11 2.48 16.30 0.33
CA LEU A 11 1.76 16.49 -0.95
C LEU A 11 2.67 16.29 -2.16
N ALA A 12 3.86 16.91 -2.15
CA ALA A 12 4.83 16.74 -3.22
C ALA A 12 5.29 15.27 -3.34
N ALA A 13 5.55 14.60 -2.22
CA ALA A 13 5.88 13.18 -2.22
C ALA A 13 4.73 12.32 -2.79
N GLY A 14 3.49 12.59 -2.40
CA GLY A 14 2.30 11.92 -2.95
C GLY A 14 2.16 12.12 -4.46
N LEU A 15 2.37 13.35 -4.96
CA LEU A 15 2.33 13.65 -6.38
C LEU A 15 3.43 12.93 -7.17
N VAL A 16 4.65 12.84 -6.62
CA VAL A 16 5.76 12.08 -7.23
C VAL A 16 5.40 10.60 -7.33
N VAL A 17 4.87 10.01 -6.26
CA VAL A 17 4.42 8.60 -6.24
C VAL A 17 3.29 8.38 -7.24
N ALA A 18 2.31 9.28 -7.31
CA ALA A 18 1.21 9.19 -8.27
C ALA A 18 1.69 9.27 -9.73
N ALA A 19 2.62 10.19 -10.03
CA ALA A 19 3.20 10.32 -11.36
C ALA A 19 4.01 9.07 -11.77
N TYR A 20 4.79 8.51 -10.84
CA TYR A 20 5.53 7.26 -11.03
C TYR A 20 4.58 6.09 -11.32
N ALA A 21 3.51 5.95 -10.52
CA ALA A 21 2.50 4.90 -10.71
C ALA A 21 1.81 5.03 -12.08
N ALA A 22 1.39 6.25 -12.46
CA ALA A 22 0.73 6.50 -13.74
C ALA A 22 1.65 6.18 -14.93
N ALA A 23 2.93 6.55 -14.85
CA ALA A 23 3.91 6.30 -15.91
C ALA A 23 4.17 4.80 -16.13
N LEU A 24 4.06 3.99 -15.09
CA LEU A 24 4.37 2.56 -15.14
C LEU A 24 3.14 1.65 -15.19
N ARG A 25 1.94 2.22 -15.15
CA ARG A 25 0.68 1.51 -15.31
C ARG A 25 0.65 0.55 -16.53
N PRO A 26 1.20 0.88 -17.72
CA PRO A 26 1.21 -0.04 -18.86
C PRO A 26 2.00 -1.34 -18.62
N TYR A 27 2.88 -1.36 -17.63
CA TYR A 27 3.67 -2.53 -17.25
C TYR A 27 2.99 -3.38 -16.18
N GLY A 28 1.74 -3.08 -15.82
CA GLY A 28 1.01 -3.78 -14.76
C GLY A 28 1.42 -3.36 -13.35
N ILE A 29 2.16 -2.25 -13.19
CA ILE A 29 2.50 -1.73 -11.86
C ILE A 29 1.22 -1.18 -11.21
N PHE A 30 0.94 -1.65 -9.99
CA PHE A 30 -0.33 -1.46 -9.28
C PHE A 30 -1.52 -2.17 -9.95
N ASP A 31 -1.35 -3.40 -10.45
CA ASP A 31 -2.50 -4.23 -10.84
C ASP A 31 -3.41 -4.51 -9.61
N TYR A 32 -4.72 -4.45 -9.82
CA TYR A 32 -5.72 -4.65 -8.76
C TYR A 32 -5.61 -6.02 -8.08
N VAL A 33 -5.28 -7.06 -8.85
CA VAL A 33 -5.10 -8.43 -8.34
C VAL A 33 -3.88 -8.49 -7.43
N ASP A 34 -2.77 -7.88 -7.84
CA ASP A 34 -1.52 -7.87 -7.07
C ASP A 34 -1.68 -7.06 -5.78
N GLU A 35 -2.25 -5.85 -5.87
CA GLU A 35 -2.48 -5.01 -4.70
C GLU A 35 -3.47 -5.65 -3.71
N GLY A 36 -4.53 -6.29 -4.22
CA GLY A 36 -5.47 -7.05 -3.39
C GLY A 36 -4.81 -8.24 -2.70
N LEU A 37 -3.95 -8.97 -3.40
CA LEU A 37 -3.20 -10.09 -2.84
C LEU A 37 -2.25 -9.64 -1.73
N LEU A 38 -1.48 -8.56 -1.97
CA LEU A 38 -0.54 -8.01 -1.00
C LEU A 38 -1.26 -7.48 0.24
N LEU A 39 -2.40 -6.84 0.04
CA LEU A 39 -3.25 -6.36 1.12
C LEU A 39 -3.79 -7.50 2.00
N VAL A 40 -4.26 -8.60 1.39
CA VAL A 40 -4.71 -9.80 2.14
C VAL A 40 -3.55 -10.46 2.87
N GLN A 41 -2.38 -10.58 2.25
CA GLN A 41 -1.20 -11.14 2.90
C GLN A 41 -0.70 -10.26 4.07
N ALA A 42 -0.80 -8.93 3.95
CA ALA A 42 -0.52 -8.01 5.04
C ALA A 42 -1.49 -8.18 6.22
N LEU A 43 -2.79 -8.43 5.98
CA LEU A 43 -3.73 -8.78 7.04
C LEU A 43 -3.38 -10.08 7.74
N ARG A 44 -2.96 -11.09 6.98
CA ARG A 44 -2.54 -12.38 7.52
C ARG A 44 -1.36 -12.18 8.48
N ALA A 45 -0.36 -11.39 8.06
CA ALA A 45 0.76 -11.00 8.91
C ALA A 45 0.34 -10.19 10.15
N ALA A 46 -0.59 -9.24 9.99
CA ALA A 46 -1.15 -8.46 11.11
C ALA A 46 -1.88 -9.34 12.13
N ARG A 47 -2.41 -10.50 11.70
CA ARG A 47 -3.04 -11.52 12.55
C ARG A 47 -2.07 -12.58 13.07
N GLY A 48 -0.76 -12.37 12.89
CA GLY A 48 0.29 -13.23 13.44
C GLY A 48 0.74 -14.38 12.53
N GLN A 49 0.26 -14.46 11.29
CA GLN A 49 0.74 -15.47 10.34
C GLN A 49 2.11 -15.10 9.76
N VAL A 50 2.94 -16.10 9.49
CA VAL A 50 4.34 -15.94 9.11
C VAL A 50 4.52 -16.18 7.60
N PRO A 51 5.06 -15.19 6.84
CA PRO A 51 5.41 -15.38 5.43
C PRO A 51 6.36 -16.57 5.25
N TYR A 52 6.16 -17.34 4.18
CA TYR A 52 6.86 -18.59 3.83
C TYR A 52 6.57 -19.81 4.72
N VAL A 53 5.85 -19.63 5.84
CA VAL A 53 5.37 -20.74 6.68
C VAL A 53 3.88 -20.95 6.46
N ASP A 54 3.07 -19.91 6.69
CA ASP A 54 1.62 -19.97 6.57
C ASP A 54 1.12 -19.57 5.18
N PHE A 55 1.95 -18.85 4.41
CA PHE A 55 1.64 -18.44 3.04
C PHE A 55 2.87 -18.17 2.19
N HIS A 56 2.74 -18.42 0.88
CA HIS A 56 3.78 -18.11 -0.09
C HIS A 56 3.66 -16.67 -0.59
N THR A 57 4.80 -16.06 -0.86
CA THR A 57 4.89 -14.68 -1.33
C THR A 57 6.21 -14.43 -2.05
N GLY A 58 6.20 -13.50 -3.00
CA GLY A 58 7.41 -13.04 -3.68
C GLY A 58 8.22 -12.01 -2.88
N TYR A 59 7.66 -11.50 -1.77
CA TYR A 59 8.25 -10.40 -1.00
C TYR A 59 8.84 -10.86 0.33
N GLY A 60 9.94 -10.23 0.73
CA GLY A 60 10.61 -10.55 2.00
C GLY A 60 9.72 -10.27 3.23
N PRO A 61 9.91 -10.97 4.36
CA PRO A 61 9.04 -10.85 5.54
C PRO A 61 8.95 -9.44 6.13
N LEU A 62 9.99 -8.63 5.96
CA LEU A 62 10.01 -7.23 6.41
C LEU A 62 8.92 -6.38 5.75
N TYR A 63 8.63 -6.62 4.47
CA TYR A 63 7.57 -5.93 3.72
C TYR A 63 6.23 -6.07 4.44
N PHE A 64 5.85 -7.31 4.81
CA PHE A 64 4.57 -7.58 5.47
C PHE A 64 4.53 -7.09 6.91
N ARG A 65 5.66 -7.07 7.63
CA ARG A 65 5.71 -6.45 8.98
C ARG A 65 5.46 -4.95 8.93
N LEU A 66 6.05 -4.27 7.95
CA LEU A 66 5.82 -2.83 7.75
C LEU A 66 4.38 -2.55 7.33
N GLN A 67 3.83 -3.31 6.38
CA GLN A 67 2.44 -3.20 5.96
C GLN A 67 1.46 -3.48 7.12
N ALA A 68 1.70 -4.51 7.92
CA ALA A 68 0.88 -4.82 9.10
C ALA A 68 0.88 -3.66 10.12
N TRP A 69 2.03 -3.03 10.33
CA TRP A 69 2.12 -1.83 11.18
C TRP A 69 1.34 -0.64 10.61
N LEU A 70 1.44 -0.40 9.30
CA LEU A 70 0.67 0.65 8.62
C LEU A 70 -0.83 0.39 8.65
N LEU A 71 -1.26 -0.86 8.48
CA LEU A 71 -2.66 -1.28 8.62
C LEU A 71 -3.19 -1.01 10.03
N ALA A 72 -2.39 -1.31 11.06
CA ALA A 72 -2.74 -1.04 12.45
C ALA A 72 -2.84 0.47 12.73
N ALA A 73 -2.00 1.29 12.10
CA ALA A 73 -1.98 2.74 12.28
C ALA A 73 -3.07 3.48 11.48
N GLY A 74 -3.34 3.07 10.24
CA GLY A 74 -4.23 3.75 9.29
C GLY A 74 -5.66 3.20 9.24
N GLY A 75 -5.90 2.01 9.80
CA GLY A 75 -7.19 1.34 9.73
C GLY A 75 -7.41 0.61 8.41
N TRP A 76 -7.75 -0.68 8.51
CA TRP A 76 -7.97 -1.57 7.38
C TRP A 76 -8.95 -1.02 6.33
N ASP A 77 -10.12 -0.56 6.77
CA ASP A 77 -11.18 -0.13 5.86
C ASP A 77 -10.80 1.14 5.10
N ALA A 78 -10.06 2.06 5.71
CA ALA A 78 -9.59 3.27 5.06
C ALA A 78 -8.61 2.94 3.91
N ILE A 79 -7.68 2.01 4.16
CA ILE A 79 -6.70 1.57 3.16
C ILE A 79 -7.39 0.79 2.04
N ARG A 80 -8.36 -0.07 2.38
CA ARG A 80 -9.18 -0.78 1.40
C ARG A 80 -9.97 0.18 0.51
N TRP A 81 -10.65 1.17 1.09
CA TRP A 81 -11.41 2.15 0.31
C TRP A 81 -10.51 3.05 -0.55
N ALA A 82 -9.32 3.40 -0.06
CA ALA A 82 -8.34 4.13 -0.85
C ALA A 82 -7.90 3.33 -2.08
N LEU A 83 -7.65 2.03 -1.93
CA LEU A 83 -7.34 1.14 -3.07
C LEU A 83 -8.50 1.06 -4.06
N VAL A 84 -9.74 0.91 -3.58
CA VAL A 84 -10.93 0.93 -4.44
C VAL A 84 -11.05 2.26 -5.19
N ALA A 85 -10.81 3.40 -4.53
CA ALA A 85 -10.91 4.71 -5.16
C ALA A 85 -9.81 4.92 -6.23
N VAL A 86 -8.57 4.52 -5.94
CA VAL A 86 -7.45 4.63 -6.89
C VAL A 86 -7.67 3.77 -8.13
N GLN A 87 -8.26 2.59 -7.95
CA GLN A 87 -8.40 1.61 -9.03
C GLN A 87 -9.74 1.69 -9.78
N GLY A 88 -10.82 2.08 -9.09
CA GLY A 88 -12.14 2.27 -9.68
C GLY A 88 -12.34 3.61 -10.39
N ALA A 89 -11.42 4.57 -10.21
CA ALA A 89 -11.41 5.84 -10.96
C ALA A 89 -10.75 5.72 -12.34
N ALA A 90 -10.50 4.50 -12.82
CA ALA A 90 -9.72 4.22 -14.01
C ALA A 90 -10.49 3.49 -15.11
#